data_AF-A0A1B9YGI8-F1
#
_entry.id   AF-A0A1B9YGI8-F1
#
_cell.length_a   1.000
_cell.length_b   1.000
_cell.length_c   1.000
_cell.angle_alpha   90.00
_cell.angle_beta   90.00
_cell.angle_gamma   90.00
#
_symmetry.space_group_name_H-M   'P 1'
#
loop_
_entity.id
_entity.type
_entity.pdbx_description
1 polymer ?
#
loop_
_entity_poly.entity_id
_entity_poly.type
_entity_poly.pdbx_seq_one_letter_code
_entity_poly.pdbx_strand_id
1 'polypeptide(L)'
;MAPKQIDRMTQQLQNLLCAVIADAQQPVARVELLSSEERAYLLEELNRTAAPYPSERCIYELFEAQVRQAPNATAVTYAGEHLSYGDLNAHANRLAHHLIALGVKPDQPVAICLQRSVMMVVGLLAILKAGGAYLPLDLAYPSARLRQVLEDAAPQLVLADAVGRAALGEVGVDVTVVDLATATPPWANLPASNPDARALGLTSRHLAYVMYTSESSGTPKGVEMSHGSLMNLLWSSPELGAPKRRTLQFTTLNFDVSLQELFSCWRDGGLLALVQEETRVDFSALLEFVWGEAIERLFLPFVALNYFAEVWGAKGVLLPSLREIYTAGEELRATPILRSFFELHPRARLINQYGPTETHVVTEHHLAADPECWPQLPPIGRPIANTQIYLLDSHGEPVPFGAMGELYIGGAGVARGYLNRPELTSERFLADPFSGEAGARMYRTGDLARYLPDGNLELLGRDRRPGEDHRLPDRARRDRGAAR
;
A
#
# COMPACT_ATOMS: atom_id res chain seq x y z
N MET A 1 -24.34 -26.90 6.88
CA MET A 1 -24.49 -25.51 7.35
C MET A 1 -24.34 -25.51 8.87
N ALA A 2 -23.64 -24.52 9.43
CA ALA A 2 -23.56 -24.38 10.88
C ALA A 2 -24.96 -23.96 11.43
N PRO A 3 -25.35 -24.36 12.66
CA PRO A 3 -26.66 -24.03 13.25
C PRO A 3 -26.99 -22.53 13.17
N LYS A 4 -26.03 -21.66 13.52
CA LYS A 4 -26.17 -20.19 13.42
C LYS A 4 -26.46 -19.65 12.02
N GLN A 5 -26.07 -20.37 10.97
CA GLN A 5 -26.38 -19.97 9.60
C GLN A 5 -27.82 -20.32 9.25
N ILE A 6 -28.32 -21.46 9.73
CA ILE A 6 -29.71 -21.88 9.54
C ILE A 6 -30.63 -20.89 10.27
N ASP A 7 -30.32 -20.54 11.53
CA ASP A 7 -31.12 -19.59 12.30
C ASP A 7 -31.23 -18.22 11.61
N ARG A 8 -30.13 -17.72 11.04
CA ARG A 8 -30.12 -16.47 10.25
C ARG A 8 -30.96 -16.57 9.00
N MET A 9 -30.81 -17.64 8.22
CA MET A 9 -31.64 -17.85 7.01
C MET A 9 -33.13 -17.98 7.35
N THR A 10 -33.47 -18.63 8.48
CA THR A 10 -34.85 -18.71 8.98
C THR A 10 -35.39 -17.32 9.33
N GLN A 11 -34.62 -16.49 10.04
CA GLN A 11 -35.03 -15.13 10.38
C GLN A 11 -35.21 -14.26 9.13
N GLN A 12 -34.29 -14.34 8.17
CA GLN A 12 -34.38 -13.61 6.89
C GLN A 12 -35.61 -14.02 6.08
N LEU A 13 -35.92 -15.32 6.04
CA LEU A 13 -37.14 -15.82 5.39
C LEU A 13 -38.41 -15.31 6.09
N GLN A 14 -38.42 -15.29 7.42
CA GLN A 14 -39.54 -14.73 8.18
C GLN A 14 -39.75 -13.24 7.90
N ASN A 15 -38.66 -12.45 7.87
CA ASN A 15 -38.70 -11.03 7.56
C ASN A 15 -39.27 -10.79 6.15
N LEU A 16 -38.80 -11.55 5.16
CA LEU A 16 -39.30 -11.48 3.79
C LEU A 16 -40.81 -11.78 3.71
N LEU A 17 -41.26 -12.87 4.34
CA LEU A 17 -42.67 -13.25 4.34
C LEU A 17 -43.54 -12.18 5.04
N CYS A 18 -43.08 -11.62 6.16
CA CYS A 18 -43.80 -10.57 6.87
C CYS A 18 -43.92 -9.29 6.04
N ALA A 19 -42.84 -8.87 5.36
CA ALA A 19 -42.84 -7.68 4.51
C ALA A 19 -43.81 -7.83 3.33
N VAL A 20 -43.79 -8.99 2.64
CA VAL A 20 -44.68 -9.27 1.51
C VAL A 20 -46.15 -9.33 1.95
N ILE A 21 -46.44 -9.83 3.14
CA ILE A 21 -47.81 -9.82 3.70
C ILE A 21 -48.26 -8.39 4.06
N ALA A 22 -47.35 -7.57 4.57
CA ALA A 22 -47.65 -6.19 4.99
C ALA A 22 -47.88 -5.26 3.78
N ASP A 23 -47.09 -5.38 2.72
CA ASP A 23 -47.24 -4.62 1.48
C ASP A 23 -46.85 -5.45 0.25
N ALA A 24 -47.86 -6.01 -0.42
CA ALA A 24 -47.67 -6.80 -1.63
C ALA A 24 -47.22 -5.99 -2.86
N GLN A 25 -47.25 -4.65 -2.80
CA GLN A 25 -46.78 -3.77 -3.88
C GLN A 25 -45.34 -3.29 -3.67
N GLN A 26 -44.74 -3.55 -2.52
CA GLN A 26 -43.35 -3.20 -2.25
C GLN A 26 -42.42 -3.97 -3.23
N PRO A 27 -41.49 -3.28 -3.92
CA PRO A 27 -40.47 -3.95 -4.70
C PRO A 27 -39.66 -4.89 -3.81
N VAL A 28 -39.53 -6.17 -4.19
CA VAL A 28 -38.81 -7.20 -3.41
C VAL A 28 -37.39 -6.75 -3.05
N ALA A 29 -36.73 -6.02 -3.95
CA ALA A 29 -35.39 -5.47 -3.73
C ALA A 29 -35.28 -4.42 -2.61
N ARG A 30 -36.41 -3.93 -2.08
CA ARG A 30 -36.48 -2.96 -0.97
C ARG A 30 -36.93 -3.58 0.35
N VAL A 31 -37.11 -4.90 0.39
CA VAL A 31 -37.49 -5.60 1.62
C VAL A 31 -36.26 -5.69 2.54
N GLU A 32 -36.40 -5.21 3.78
CA GLU A 32 -35.35 -5.33 4.79
C GLU A 32 -35.24 -6.79 5.24
N LEU A 33 -34.22 -7.48 4.73
CA LEU A 33 -33.99 -8.90 5.01
C LEU A 33 -33.31 -9.11 6.36
N LEU A 34 -32.38 -8.22 6.73
CA LEU A 34 -31.59 -8.36 7.94
C LEU A 34 -32.42 -8.04 9.18
N SER A 35 -32.19 -8.78 10.27
CA SER A 35 -32.64 -8.32 11.58
C SER A 35 -31.81 -7.12 12.03
N SER A 36 -32.36 -6.30 12.94
CA SER A 36 -31.60 -5.20 13.53
C SER A 36 -30.30 -5.67 14.21
N GLU A 37 -30.30 -6.87 14.77
CA GLU A 37 -29.11 -7.51 15.37
C GLU A 37 -28.05 -7.87 14.32
N GLU A 38 -28.43 -8.50 13.21
CA GLU A 38 -27.48 -8.84 12.13
C GLU A 38 -26.93 -7.57 11.46
N ARG A 39 -27.79 -6.55 11.28
CA ARG A 39 -27.37 -5.26 10.73
C ARG A 39 -26.36 -4.56 11.65
N ALA A 40 -26.61 -4.50 12.96
CA ALA A 40 -25.67 -3.93 13.94
C ALA A 40 -24.37 -4.73 14.00
N TYR A 41 -24.44 -6.06 13.92
CA TYR A 41 -23.24 -6.91 13.88
C TYR A 41 -22.34 -6.59 12.68
N LEU A 42 -22.93 -6.47 11.48
CA LEU A 42 -22.21 -6.18 10.24
C LEU A 42 -21.64 -4.76 10.18
N LEU A 43 -22.42 -3.77 10.59
CA LEU A 43 -22.03 -2.36 10.45
C LEU A 43 -21.19 -1.86 11.63
N GLU A 44 -21.42 -2.37 12.84
CA GLU A 44 -20.79 -1.86 14.06
C GLU A 44 -19.83 -2.85 14.69
N GLU A 45 -20.24 -4.09 14.97
CA GLU A 45 -19.40 -5.03 15.74
C GLU A 45 -18.16 -5.47 14.97
N LEU A 46 -18.29 -5.85 13.70
CA LEU A 46 -17.16 -6.19 12.83
C LEU A 46 -16.24 -5.00 12.55
N ASN A 47 -16.77 -3.79 12.72
CA ASN A 47 -16.12 -2.51 12.40
C ASN A 47 -15.65 -1.74 13.64
N ARG A 48 -15.73 -2.35 14.83
CA ARG A 48 -15.22 -1.80 16.09
C ARG A 48 -13.69 -1.91 16.16
N THR A 49 -13.03 -1.19 15.27
CA THR A 49 -11.58 -1.25 15.03
C THR A 49 -10.83 -0.02 15.56
N ALA A 50 -11.53 0.92 16.17
CA ALA A 50 -10.95 2.15 16.69
C ALA A 50 -9.81 1.86 17.68
N ALA A 51 -8.62 2.42 17.43
CA ALA A 51 -7.45 2.31 18.28
C ALA A 51 -6.65 3.61 18.29
N PRO A 52 -6.11 4.05 19.45
CA PRO A 52 -5.29 5.25 19.52
C PRO A 52 -4.04 5.16 18.63
N TYR A 53 -3.78 6.21 17.86
CA TYR A 53 -2.58 6.37 17.04
C TYR A 53 -2.24 7.88 16.92
N PRO A 54 -1.01 8.25 16.56
CA PRO A 54 -0.59 9.66 16.49
C PRO A 54 -1.09 10.35 15.21
N SER A 55 -2.42 10.48 15.06
CA SER A 55 -3.12 10.99 13.86
C SER A 55 -2.70 12.40 13.42
N GLU A 56 -2.21 13.22 14.35
CA GLU A 56 -1.79 14.61 14.09
C GLU A 56 -0.35 14.73 13.57
N ARG A 57 0.38 13.62 13.47
CA ARG A 57 1.79 13.61 13.03
C ARG A 57 1.93 13.29 11.55
N CYS A 58 2.97 13.87 10.96
CA CYS A 58 3.42 13.51 9.63
C CYS A 58 4.29 12.25 9.66
N ILE A 59 4.23 11.44 8.60
CA ILE A 59 4.93 10.15 8.55
C ILE A 59 6.45 10.26 8.72
N TYR A 60 7.07 11.31 8.19
CA TYR A 60 8.52 11.54 8.32
C TYR A 60 8.95 11.80 9.77
N GLU A 61 8.03 12.20 10.65
CA GLU A 61 8.33 12.40 12.07
C GLU A 61 8.64 11.08 12.80
N LEU A 62 8.21 9.93 12.26
CA LEU A 62 8.61 8.61 12.75
C LEU A 62 10.12 8.41 12.59
N PHE A 63 10.64 8.78 11.42
CA PHE A 63 12.08 8.76 11.16
C PHE A 63 12.82 9.74 12.07
N GLU A 64 12.34 10.97 12.23
CA GLU A 64 12.97 11.95 13.13
C GLU A 64 12.95 11.53 14.61
N ALA A 65 11.90 10.84 15.04
CA ALA A 65 11.85 10.26 16.38
C ALA A 65 12.98 9.25 16.58
N GLN A 66 13.23 8.41 15.58
CA GLN A 66 14.33 7.45 15.62
C GLN A 66 15.70 8.12 15.56
N VAL A 67 15.87 9.20 14.78
CA VAL A 67 17.10 10.01 14.74
C VAL A 67 17.46 10.55 16.13
N ARG A 68 16.46 11.01 16.90
CA ARG A 68 16.68 11.48 18.28
C ARG A 68 17.08 10.36 19.24
N GLN A 69 16.57 9.13 19.02
CA GLN A 69 16.85 8.00 19.90
C GLN A 69 18.20 7.35 19.61
N ALA A 70 18.59 7.20 18.34
CA ALA A 70 19.80 6.49 17.94
C ALA A 70 20.43 7.09 16.68
N PRO A 71 21.01 8.31 16.75
CA PRO A 71 21.52 9.00 15.57
C PRO A 71 22.66 8.25 14.88
N ASN A 72 23.49 7.52 15.64
CA ASN A 72 24.65 6.80 15.10
C ASN A 72 24.32 5.38 14.60
N ALA A 73 23.07 4.90 14.74
CA ALA A 73 22.68 3.60 14.20
C ALA A 73 22.52 3.69 12.68
N THR A 74 22.88 2.64 11.95
CA THR A 74 22.71 2.57 10.50
C THR A 74 21.23 2.54 10.13
N ALA A 75 20.77 3.50 9.33
CA ALA A 75 19.40 3.61 8.85
C ALA A 75 19.20 2.92 7.49
N VAL A 76 20.17 3.06 6.60
CA VAL A 76 20.07 2.59 5.21
C VAL A 76 21.41 2.06 4.71
N THR A 77 21.37 1.01 3.90
CA THR A 77 22.53 0.47 3.19
C THR A 77 22.24 0.28 1.71
N TYR A 78 23.24 0.51 0.86
CA TYR A 78 23.16 0.30 -0.58
C TYR A 78 24.54 0.09 -1.16
N ALA A 79 24.79 -1.04 -1.84
CA ALA A 79 26.05 -1.31 -2.54
C ALA A 79 27.33 -1.06 -1.70
N GLY A 80 27.30 -1.39 -0.40
CA GLY A 80 28.40 -1.16 0.54
C GLY A 80 28.46 0.24 1.15
N GLU A 81 27.65 1.18 0.68
CA GLU A 81 27.42 2.47 1.35
C GLU A 81 26.47 2.28 2.54
N HIS A 82 26.74 3.00 3.62
CA HIS A 82 25.94 2.99 4.83
C HIS A 82 25.76 4.41 5.34
N LEU A 83 24.51 4.83 5.58
CA LEU A 83 24.24 6.07 6.32
C LEU A 83 23.58 5.78 7.66
N SER A 84 24.05 6.49 8.68
CA SER A 84 23.40 6.53 9.98
C SER A 84 22.06 7.29 9.91
N TYR A 85 21.19 7.11 10.89
CA TYR A 85 19.97 7.92 11.02
C TYR A 85 20.31 9.42 11.04
N GLY A 86 21.34 9.82 11.77
CA GLY A 86 21.80 11.21 11.87
C GLY A 86 22.27 11.77 10.53
N ASP A 87 23.11 11.04 9.81
CA ASP A 87 23.66 11.48 8.52
C ASP A 87 22.59 11.53 7.43
N LEU A 88 21.74 10.50 7.35
CA LEU A 88 20.61 10.47 6.42
C LEU A 88 19.65 11.63 6.70
N ASN A 89 19.35 11.92 7.97
CA ASN A 89 18.52 13.06 8.35
C ASN A 89 19.16 14.39 7.98
N ALA A 90 20.47 14.55 8.23
CA ALA A 90 21.20 15.76 7.88
C ALA A 90 21.19 16.02 6.36
N HIS A 91 21.43 15.00 5.55
CA HIS A 91 21.34 15.11 4.08
C HIS A 91 19.92 15.48 3.62
N ALA A 92 18.90 14.79 4.14
CA ALA A 92 17.51 15.08 3.82
C ALA A 92 17.10 16.49 4.24
N ASN A 93 17.54 16.97 5.41
CA ASN A 93 17.24 18.32 5.89
C ASN A 93 17.87 19.40 5.02
N ARG A 94 19.15 19.24 4.64
CA ARG A 94 19.82 20.21 3.76
C ARG A 94 19.08 20.34 2.43
N LEU A 95 18.71 19.21 1.82
CA LEU A 95 17.91 19.21 0.61
C LEU A 95 16.51 19.80 0.86
N ALA A 96 15.85 19.48 1.96
CA ALA A 96 14.54 20.04 2.30
C ALA A 96 14.56 21.58 2.40
N HIS A 97 15.57 22.16 3.07
CA HIS A 97 15.75 23.63 3.11
C HIS A 97 15.91 24.24 1.73
N HIS A 98 16.59 23.54 0.82
CA HIS A 98 16.70 23.99 -0.57
C HIS A 98 15.36 23.92 -1.31
N LEU A 99 14.60 22.84 -1.16
CA LEU A 99 13.28 22.71 -1.76
C LEU A 99 12.31 23.79 -1.24
N ILE A 100 12.37 24.09 0.06
CA ILE A 100 11.60 25.20 0.66
C ILE A 100 12.02 26.54 0.04
N ALA A 101 13.33 26.79 -0.14
CA ALA A 101 13.83 28.01 -0.77
C ALA A 101 13.44 28.12 -2.26
N LEU A 102 13.26 26.98 -2.95
CA LEU A 102 12.73 26.91 -4.31
C LEU A 102 11.20 27.05 -4.36
N GLY A 103 10.52 27.14 -3.21
CA GLY A 103 9.11 27.47 -3.12
C GLY A 103 8.17 26.29 -2.88
N VAL A 104 8.67 25.10 -2.54
CA VAL A 104 7.84 23.95 -2.16
C VAL A 104 6.97 24.31 -0.94
N LYS A 105 5.69 23.97 -1.04
CA LYS A 105 4.67 24.17 -0.01
C LYS A 105 3.88 22.88 0.22
N PRO A 106 3.17 22.77 1.37
CA PRO A 106 2.22 21.69 1.61
C PRO A 106 1.27 21.44 0.43
N ASP A 107 0.94 20.16 0.19
CA ASP A 107 0.12 19.63 -0.92
C ASP A 107 0.68 19.76 -2.33
N GLN A 108 1.84 20.39 -2.53
CA GLN A 108 2.43 20.50 -3.87
C GLN A 108 3.17 19.23 -4.27
N PRO A 109 2.87 18.64 -5.44
CA PRO A 109 3.64 17.52 -5.96
C PRO A 109 5.09 17.93 -6.28
N VAL A 110 6.04 17.12 -5.82
CA VAL A 110 7.45 17.17 -6.23
C VAL A 110 7.79 15.84 -6.85
N ALA A 111 8.13 15.84 -8.13
CA ALA A 111 8.45 14.62 -8.84
C ALA A 111 9.82 14.06 -8.43
N ILE A 112 9.95 12.74 -8.41
CA ILE A 112 11.20 12.04 -8.13
C ILE A 112 11.43 10.98 -9.20
N CYS A 113 12.50 11.15 -9.96
CA CYS A 113 12.90 10.30 -11.08
C CYS A 113 14.38 9.91 -10.89
N LEU A 114 14.61 8.87 -10.08
CA LEU A 114 15.95 8.48 -9.62
C LEU A 114 16.10 6.97 -9.74
N GLN A 115 17.33 6.52 -10.00
CA GLN A 115 17.66 5.11 -9.79
C GLN A 115 17.77 4.81 -8.29
N ARG A 116 17.67 3.54 -7.93
CA ARG A 116 17.86 3.10 -6.54
C ARG A 116 19.23 3.55 -6.04
N SER A 117 19.23 4.27 -4.93
CA SER A 117 20.42 4.82 -4.31
C SER A 117 20.08 5.36 -2.93
N VAL A 118 21.10 5.65 -2.11
CA VAL A 118 20.91 6.41 -0.87
C VAL A 118 20.29 7.78 -1.16
N MET A 119 20.67 8.42 -2.26
CA MET A 119 20.13 9.72 -2.67
C MET A 119 18.64 9.67 -3.03
N MET A 120 18.13 8.54 -3.50
CA MET A 120 16.69 8.31 -3.68
C MET A 120 15.93 8.45 -2.34
N VAL A 121 16.48 7.85 -1.29
CA VAL A 121 15.91 7.91 0.06
C VAL A 121 16.03 9.32 0.67
N VAL A 122 17.19 9.99 0.45
CA VAL A 122 17.39 11.40 0.82
C VAL A 122 16.36 12.29 0.13
N GLY A 123 16.14 12.11 -1.17
CA GLY A 123 15.17 12.87 -1.96
C GLY A 123 13.75 12.71 -1.46
N LEU A 124 13.33 11.46 -1.21
CA LEU A 124 12.01 11.16 -0.63
C LEU A 124 11.80 11.87 0.70
N LEU A 125 12.73 11.69 1.66
CA LEU A 125 12.63 12.31 2.98
C LEU A 125 12.66 13.85 2.88
N ALA A 126 13.47 14.40 2.00
CA ALA A 126 13.57 15.85 1.80
C ALA A 126 12.27 16.46 1.27
N ILE A 127 11.60 15.79 0.33
CA ILE A 127 10.28 16.23 -0.19
C ILE A 127 9.27 16.28 0.95
N LEU A 128 9.15 15.19 1.72
CA LEU A 128 8.20 15.09 2.83
C LEU A 128 8.48 16.16 3.92
N LYS A 129 9.77 16.39 4.23
CA LYS A 129 10.20 17.41 5.21
C LYS A 129 10.00 18.84 4.74
N ALA A 130 10.05 19.07 3.43
CA ALA A 130 9.71 20.37 2.82
C ALA A 130 8.19 20.60 2.75
N GLY A 131 7.38 19.58 3.06
CA GLY A 131 5.92 19.59 2.96
C GLY A 131 5.38 19.20 1.59
N GLY A 132 6.25 18.92 0.61
CA GLY A 132 5.81 18.45 -0.70
C GLY A 132 5.24 17.04 -0.63
N ALA A 133 4.33 16.74 -1.56
CA ALA A 133 3.86 15.39 -1.84
C ALA A 133 4.81 14.75 -2.85
N TYR A 134 5.44 13.62 -2.52
CA TYR A 134 6.33 13.01 -3.49
C TYR A 134 5.52 12.34 -4.61
N LEU A 135 5.96 12.53 -5.85
CA LEU A 135 5.35 11.96 -7.06
C LEU A 135 6.41 11.08 -7.75
N PRO A 136 6.35 9.75 -7.60
CA PRO A 136 7.35 8.87 -8.19
C PRO A 136 7.15 8.76 -9.71
N LEU A 137 8.26 8.77 -10.44
CA LEU A 137 8.33 8.55 -11.88
C LEU A 137 9.20 7.32 -12.14
N ASP A 138 8.62 6.31 -12.79
CA ASP A 138 9.34 5.09 -13.13
C ASP A 138 10.30 5.30 -14.31
N LEU A 139 11.57 4.95 -14.12
CA LEU A 139 12.57 4.97 -15.18
C LEU A 139 12.23 3.98 -16.32
N ALA A 140 11.46 2.94 -16.05
CA ALA A 140 11.01 1.97 -17.04
C ALA A 140 9.79 2.45 -17.85
N TYR A 141 9.16 3.56 -17.48
CA TYR A 141 8.01 4.08 -18.23
C TYR A 141 8.45 4.62 -19.60
N PRO A 142 7.65 4.35 -20.66
CA PRO A 142 7.82 5.05 -21.92
C PRO A 142 7.71 6.57 -21.70
N SER A 143 8.47 7.36 -22.48
CA SER A 143 8.47 8.83 -22.36
C SER A 143 7.07 9.45 -22.47
N ALA A 144 6.19 8.88 -23.29
CA ALA A 144 4.79 9.30 -23.40
C ALA A 144 4.03 9.16 -22.06
N ARG A 145 4.30 8.10 -21.28
CA ARG A 145 3.68 7.89 -19.98
C ARG A 145 4.23 8.86 -18.94
N LEU A 146 5.54 9.11 -18.93
CA LEU A 146 6.15 10.13 -18.08
C LEU A 146 5.55 11.52 -18.37
N ARG A 147 5.34 11.84 -19.65
CA ARG A 147 4.71 13.08 -20.08
C ARG A 147 3.29 13.21 -19.54
N GLN A 148 2.46 12.18 -19.71
CA GLN A 148 1.08 12.19 -19.20
C GLN A 148 1.02 12.47 -17.69
N VAL A 149 1.90 11.85 -16.91
CA VAL A 149 1.96 12.06 -15.46
C VAL A 149 2.40 13.48 -15.12
N LEU A 150 3.43 14.00 -15.80
CA LEU A 150 3.94 15.35 -15.59
C LEU A 150 2.95 16.43 -16.02
N GLU A 151 2.22 16.23 -17.12
CA GLU A 151 1.18 17.15 -17.61
C GLU A 151 -0.02 17.18 -16.66
N ASP A 152 -0.47 16.02 -16.16
CA ASP A 152 -1.62 15.93 -15.26
C ASP A 152 -1.27 16.44 -13.84
N ALA A 153 -0.08 16.12 -13.32
CA ALA A 153 0.33 16.55 -11.98
C ALA A 153 0.93 17.97 -11.91
N ALA A 154 1.47 18.46 -13.02
CA ALA A 154 2.14 19.74 -13.16
C ALA A 154 3.11 20.10 -12.00
N PRO A 155 4.05 19.21 -11.63
CA PRO A 155 4.99 19.49 -10.54
C PRO A 155 5.93 20.64 -10.94
N GLN A 156 6.23 21.54 -10.00
CA GLN A 156 7.17 22.65 -10.25
C GLN A 156 8.63 22.19 -10.26
N LEU A 157 8.92 21.13 -9.51
CA LEU A 157 10.26 20.59 -9.32
C LEU A 157 10.29 19.09 -9.63
N VAL A 158 11.39 18.63 -10.23
CA VAL A 158 11.73 17.21 -10.38
C VAL A 158 13.11 16.96 -9.77
N LEU A 159 13.20 16.02 -8.83
CA LEU A 159 14.46 15.48 -8.36
C LEU A 159 14.93 14.39 -9.33
N ALA A 160 16.12 14.55 -9.91
CA ALA A 160 16.65 13.59 -10.86
C ALA A 160 18.16 13.39 -10.73
N ASP A 161 18.62 12.18 -11.04
CA ASP A 161 20.03 11.84 -11.22
C ASP A 161 20.33 11.79 -12.72
N ALA A 162 21.52 11.34 -13.11
CA ALA A 162 21.89 11.26 -14.51
C ALA A 162 20.96 10.34 -15.33
N VAL A 163 20.50 9.22 -14.75
CA VAL A 163 19.64 8.24 -15.41
C VAL A 163 18.21 8.79 -15.54
N GLY A 164 17.69 9.39 -14.46
CA GLY A 164 16.39 10.05 -14.46
C GLY A 164 16.31 11.20 -15.45
N ARG A 165 17.34 12.03 -15.55
CA ARG A 165 17.40 13.09 -16.56
C ARG A 165 17.36 12.52 -17.99
N ALA A 166 18.11 11.45 -18.24
CA ALA A 166 18.08 10.78 -19.53
C ALA A 166 16.70 10.21 -19.86
N ALA A 167 16.02 9.62 -18.87
CA ALA A 167 14.66 9.08 -19.03
C ALA A 167 13.62 10.19 -19.29
N LEU A 168 13.75 11.33 -18.60
CA LEU A 168 12.89 12.49 -18.80
C LEU A 168 13.10 13.11 -20.20
N GLY A 169 14.33 13.17 -20.69
CA GLY A 169 14.63 13.76 -22.00
C GLY A 169 14.03 15.16 -22.15
N GLU A 170 13.33 15.41 -23.27
CA GLU A 170 12.62 16.68 -23.51
C GLU A 170 11.25 16.78 -22.80
N VAL A 171 10.81 15.74 -22.09
CA VAL A 171 9.51 15.73 -21.41
C VAL A 171 9.49 16.72 -20.23
N GLY A 172 10.65 17.09 -19.68
CA GLY A 172 10.79 17.96 -18.52
C GLY A 172 11.17 19.42 -18.79
N VAL A 173 11.08 19.91 -20.04
CA VAL A 173 11.62 21.24 -20.43
C VAL A 173 11.00 22.41 -19.65
N ASP A 174 9.76 22.28 -19.19
CA ASP A 174 9.05 23.32 -18.42
C ASP A 174 9.15 23.14 -16.89
N VAL A 175 9.87 22.11 -16.41
CA VAL A 175 9.99 21.79 -14.97
C VAL A 175 11.41 22.04 -14.48
N THR A 176 11.56 22.63 -13.30
CA THR A 176 12.90 22.85 -12.73
C THR A 176 13.47 21.53 -12.23
N VAL A 177 14.57 21.08 -12.82
CA VAL A 177 15.26 19.85 -12.43
C VAL A 177 16.30 20.15 -11.34
N VAL A 178 16.18 19.46 -10.22
CA VAL A 178 17.18 19.46 -9.14
C VAL A 178 18.05 18.20 -9.32
N ASP A 179 19.32 18.41 -9.68
CA ASP A 179 20.28 17.34 -9.95
C ASP A 179 20.87 16.77 -8.65
N LEU A 180 20.50 15.53 -8.29
CA LEU A 180 20.99 14.85 -7.08
C LEU A 180 22.34 14.13 -7.28
N ALA A 181 22.88 14.09 -8.50
CA ALA A 181 24.18 13.51 -8.83
C ALA A 181 25.33 14.54 -8.82
N THR A 182 25.05 15.81 -8.51
CA THR A 182 26.07 16.87 -8.48
C THR A 182 27.07 16.67 -7.34
N ALA A 183 28.36 16.80 -7.64
CA ALA A 183 29.43 16.65 -6.65
C ALA A 183 29.45 17.78 -5.61
N THR A 184 28.97 18.97 -5.98
CA THR A 184 28.90 20.15 -5.09
C THR A 184 27.50 20.74 -5.12
N PRO A 185 26.54 20.13 -4.40
CA PRO A 185 25.18 20.58 -4.45
C PRO A 185 25.02 21.98 -3.83
N PRO A 186 24.13 22.83 -4.37
CA PRO A 186 23.89 24.17 -3.82
C PRO A 186 23.37 24.12 -2.38
N TRP A 187 22.81 22.99 -1.95
CA TRP A 187 22.34 22.76 -0.59
C TRP A 187 23.39 22.22 0.38
N ALA A 188 24.62 21.91 -0.06
CA ALA A 188 25.66 21.29 0.77
C ALA A 188 25.92 22.07 2.07
N ASN A 189 25.79 23.40 2.04
CA ASN A 189 26.05 24.29 3.17
C ASN A 189 24.78 24.78 3.88
N LEU A 190 23.58 24.35 3.45
CA LEU A 190 22.34 24.71 4.14
C LEU A 190 22.24 24.03 5.52
N PRO A 191 21.33 24.47 6.41
CA PRO A 191 21.21 23.87 7.74
C PRO A 191 20.94 22.36 7.69
N ALA A 192 21.59 21.61 8.59
CA ALA A 192 21.33 20.18 8.77
C ALA A 192 20.21 19.89 9.79
N SER A 193 19.66 20.94 10.44
CA SER A 193 18.53 20.84 11.36
C SER A 193 17.21 20.62 10.62
N ASN A 194 16.27 19.93 11.25
CA ASN A 194 14.93 19.70 10.68
C ASN A 194 14.28 21.06 10.32
N PRO A 195 13.64 21.17 9.15
CA PRO A 195 12.78 22.31 8.85
C PRO A 195 11.66 22.47 9.89
N ASP A 196 11.23 23.71 10.14
CA ASP A 196 10.11 23.97 11.04
C ASP A 196 8.78 23.71 10.32
N ALA A 197 8.22 22.52 10.54
CA ALA A 197 6.93 22.11 9.97
C ALA A 197 5.79 23.08 10.31
N ARG A 198 5.81 23.73 11.50
CA ARG A 198 4.77 24.70 11.88
C ARG A 198 4.90 25.99 11.09
N ALA A 199 6.12 26.46 10.87
CA ALA A 199 6.38 27.63 10.02
C ALA A 199 5.93 27.40 8.56
N LEU A 200 5.99 26.15 8.09
CA LEU A 200 5.49 25.74 6.77
C LEU A 200 3.96 25.57 6.73
N GLY A 201 3.27 25.56 7.87
CA GLY A 201 1.85 25.20 7.96
C GLY A 201 1.57 23.72 7.66
N LEU A 202 2.60 22.86 7.72
CA LEU A 202 2.50 21.44 7.43
C LEU A 202 1.78 20.70 8.56
N THR A 203 0.84 19.82 8.19
CA THR A 203 0.00 19.04 9.10
C THR A 203 -0.22 17.64 8.53
N SER A 204 -0.70 16.70 9.35
CA SER A 204 -0.97 15.33 8.89
C SER A 204 -2.05 15.21 7.80
N ARG A 205 -2.87 16.24 7.61
CA ARG A 205 -3.92 16.29 6.56
C ARG A 205 -3.35 16.56 5.18
N HIS A 206 -2.13 17.09 5.10
CA HIS A 206 -1.46 17.34 3.84
C HIS A 206 -0.99 16.04 3.18
N LEU A 207 -0.81 16.10 1.87
CA LEU A 207 -0.39 14.98 1.06
C LEU A 207 1.03 14.53 1.41
N ALA A 208 1.19 13.23 1.62
CA ALA A 208 2.49 12.58 1.66
C ALA A 208 2.94 12.19 0.25
N TYR A 209 2.01 11.72 -0.59
CA TYR A 209 2.31 11.33 -1.95
C TYR A 209 1.14 11.52 -2.91
N VAL A 210 1.50 11.58 -4.19
CA VAL A 210 0.58 11.35 -5.31
C VAL A 210 1.11 10.16 -6.11
N MET A 211 0.33 9.09 -6.24
CA MET A 211 0.72 7.90 -7.00
C MET A 211 -0.22 7.63 -8.16
N TYR A 212 0.33 7.50 -9.35
CA TYR A 212 -0.46 7.21 -10.54
C TYR A 212 -0.72 5.72 -10.70
N THR A 213 -2.00 5.34 -10.73
CA THR A 213 -2.42 3.97 -11.01
C THR A 213 -2.87 3.82 -12.47
N SER A 214 -2.78 2.60 -12.98
CA SER A 214 -3.25 2.25 -14.33
C SER A 214 -4.75 1.96 -14.29
N GLU A 215 -5.56 2.70 -15.04
CA GLU A 215 -6.96 2.37 -15.29
C GLU A 215 -7.14 1.58 -16.60
N SER A 216 -8.22 0.79 -16.66
CA SER A 216 -8.76 0.19 -17.89
C SER A 216 -9.11 1.23 -18.96
N SER A 217 -9.45 2.46 -18.55
CA SER A 217 -9.73 3.60 -19.43
C SER A 217 -8.49 4.11 -20.20
N GLY A 218 -7.29 3.65 -19.83
CA GLY A 218 -6.02 4.02 -20.46
C GLY A 218 -5.39 5.33 -19.96
N THR A 219 -6.16 6.19 -19.28
CA THR A 219 -5.64 7.43 -18.67
C THR A 219 -5.33 7.19 -17.20
N PRO A 220 -4.11 7.46 -16.72
CA PRO A 220 -3.80 7.22 -15.32
C PRO A 220 -4.36 8.29 -14.41
N LYS A 221 -4.59 7.92 -13.15
CA LYS A 221 -5.12 8.81 -12.11
C LYS A 221 -4.16 8.86 -10.93
N GLY A 222 -3.86 10.07 -10.46
CA GLY A 222 -3.02 10.28 -9.28
C GLY A 222 -3.82 10.14 -8.01
N VAL A 223 -3.54 9.12 -7.19
CA VAL A 223 -4.15 8.95 -5.86
C VAL A 223 -3.48 9.88 -4.87
N GLU A 224 -4.27 10.74 -4.22
CA GLU A 224 -3.81 11.74 -3.26
C GLU A 224 -3.84 11.20 -1.82
N MET A 225 -2.70 10.72 -1.32
CA MET A 225 -2.63 10.12 0.02
C MET A 225 -2.08 11.10 1.06
N SER A 226 -2.77 11.22 2.20
CA SER A 226 -2.36 12.08 3.30
C SER A 226 -1.34 11.42 4.23
N HIS A 227 -0.57 12.23 4.96
CA HIS A 227 0.31 11.72 6.00
C HIS A 227 -0.44 10.97 7.11
N GLY A 228 -1.58 11.49 7.56
CA GLY A 228 -2.37 10.92 8.65
C GLY A 228 -2.91 9.53 8.31
N SER A 229 -3.34 9.34 7.05
CA SER A 229 -3.81 8.04 6.55
C SER A 229 -2.71 6.98 6.61
N LEU A 230 -1.48 7.33 6.20
CA LEU A 230 -0.35 6.42 6.28
C LEU A 230 0.11 6.17 7.72
N MET A 231 -0.04 7.17 8.61
CA MET A 231 0.27 6.99 10.02
C MET A 231 -0.61 5.90 10.65
N ASN A 232 -1.89 5.81 10.28
CA ASN A 232 -2.77 4.76 10.77
C ASN A 232 -2.23 3.37 10.44
N LEU A 233 -1.90 3.12 9.17
CA LEU A 233 -1.34 1.84 8.72
C LEU A 233 -0.11 1.42 9.54
N LEU A 234 0.82 2.35 9.72
CA LEU A 234 2.06 2.05 10.42
C LEU A 234 1.84 1.81 11.92
N TRP A 235 0.72 2.28 12.46
CA TRP A 235 0.36 2.09 13.86
C TRP A 235 -0.60 0.93 14.09
N SER A 236 -1.32 0.50 13.05
CA SER A 236 -2.36 -0.53 13.13
C SER A 236 -1.81 -1.94 13.24
N SER A 237 -0.55 -2.16 12.80
CA SER A 237 0.10 -3.45 13.01
C SER A 237 0.42 -3.61 14.51
N PRO A 238 -0.13 -4.64 15.17
CA PRO A 238 -0.16 -4.78 16.63
C PRO A 238 1.21 -4.99 17.28
N GLU A 239 2.31 -5.05 16.51
CA GLU A 239 3.65 -5.28 17.02
C GLU A 239 4.35 -3.99 17.49
N LEU A 240 3.66 -3.20 18.31
CA LEU A 240 4.31 -2.20 19.15
C LEU A 240 5.40 -2.89 19.98
N GLY A 241 6.66 -2.70 19.61
CA GLY A 241 7.81 -3.34 20.25
C GLY A 241 8.45 -4.50 19.46
N ALA A 242 8.17 -4.65 18.16
CA ALA A 242 8.95 -5.53 17.30
C ALA A 242 10.46 -5.20 17.41
N PRO A 243 11.36 -6.21 17.38
CA PRO A 243 12.78 -5.96 17.39
C PRO A 243 13.20 -5.16 16.15
N LYS A 244 14.24 -4.32 16.27
CA LYS A 244 14.88 -3.63 15.15
C LYS A 244 15.21 -4.63 14.04
N ARG A 245 14.42 -4.65 12.96
CA ARG A 245 14.59 -5.62 11.87
C ARG A 245 15.45 -5.06 10.75
N ARG A 246 16.20 -5.93 10.08
CA ARG A 246 16.73 -5.65 8.73
C ARG A 246 15.64 -5.88 7.70
N THR A 247 15.21 -4.83 7.03
CA THR A 247 14.11 -4.85 6.04
C THR A 247 14.68 -4.66 4.65
N LEU A 248 14.31 -5.55 3.71
CA LEU A 248 14.62 -5.35 2.31
C LEU A 248 13.69 -4.27 1.74
N GLN A 249 14.27 -3.30 1.05
CA GLN A 249 13.53 -2.38 0.21
C GLN A 249 13.46 -2.99 -1.20
N PHE A 250 12.37 -3.70 -1.51
CA PHE A 250 12.20 -4.42 -2.78
C PHE A 250 11.31 -3.65 -3.74
N THR A 251 10.18 -3.14 -3.26
CA THR A 251 9.17 -2.47 -4.07
C THR A 251 9.70 -1.18 -4.69
N THR A 252 9.33 -0.81 -5.91
CA THR A 252 9.75 0.49 -6.46
C THR A 252 8.94 1.62 -5.80
N LEU A 253 9.47 2.85 -5.78
CA LEU A 253 8.75 3.99 -5.16
C LEU A 253 7.41 4.33 -5.84
N ASN A 254 7.14 3.76 -7.03
CA ASN A 254 5.89 3.89 -7.77
C ASN A 254 4.72 3.10 -7.17
N PHE A 255 5.01 2.17 -6.27
CA PHE A 255 4.00 1.42 -5.53
C PHE A 255 4.03 1.82 -4.07
N ASP A 256 2.83 1.91 -3.51
CA ASP A 256 2.57 2.37 -2.16
C ASP A 256 3.29 1.51 -1.10
N VAL A 257 3.33 0.19 -1.26
CA VAL A 257 4.05 -0.76 -0.37
C VAL A 257 5.50 -0.36 -0.09
N SER A 258 6.18 0.37 -1.01
CA SER A 258 7.52 0.88 -0.74
C SER A 258 7.58 1.76 0.53
N LEU A 259 6.55 2.57 0.79
CA LEU A 259 6.45 3.42 1.97
C LEU A 259 6.22 2.60 3.24
N GLN A 260 5.52 1.48 3.12
CA GLN A 260 5.40 0.51 4.20
C GLN A 260 6.76 -0.13 4.51
N GLU A 261 7.56 -0.50 3.50
CA GLU A 261 8.93 -1.01 3.70
C GLU A 261 9.80 0.01 4.46
N LEU A 262 9.86 1.25 3.95
CA LEU A 262 10.65 2.35 4.49
C LEU A 262 10.25 2.68 5.93
N PHE A 263 8.98 3.00 6.16
CA PHE A 263 8.54 3.58 7.42
C PHE A 263 8.20 2.53 8.48
N SER A 264 7.83 1.29 8.12
CA SER A 264 7.75 0.22 9.13
C SER A 264 9.15 -0.15 9.65
N CYS A 265 10.18 -0.12 8.79
CA CYS A 265 11.56 -0.33 9.20
C CYS A 265 12.03 0.76 10.17
N TRP A 266 11.85 2.03 9.81
CA TRP A 266 12.35 3.14 10.61
C TRP A 266 11.54 3.42 11.87
N ARG A 267 10.23 3.14 11.88
CA ARG A 267 9.41 3.18 13.09
C ARG A 267 10.01 2.32 14.19
N ASP A 268 10.49 1.12 13.83
CA ASP A 268 11.05 0.14 14.76
C ASP A 268 12.55 0.41 15.05
N GLY A 269 13.17 1.37 14.36
CA GLY A 269 14.61 1.64 14.44
C GLY A 269 15.49 0.62 13.74
N GLY A 270 14.93 -0.07 12.74
CA GLY A 270 15.60 -1.06 11.91
C GLY A 270 16.60 -0.48 10.90
N LEU A 271 17.13 -1.37 10.06
CA LEU A 271 18.04 -1.04 8.96
C LEU A 271 17.37 -1.41 7.64
N LEU A 272 17.28 -0.43 6.74
CA LEU A 272 16.70 -0.61 5.41
C LEU A 272 17.80 -0.97 4.40
N ALA A 273 17.76 -2.19 3.86
CA ALA A 273 18.71 -2.65 2.86
C ALA A 273 18.13 -2.41 1.45
N LEU A 274 18.71 -1.47 0.71
CA LEU A 274 18.35 -1.22 -0.68
C LEU A 274 19.02 -2.28 -1.57
N VAL A 275 18.22 -3.00 -2.34
CA VAL A 275 18.73 -3.94 -3.36
C VAL A 275 18.98 -3.20 -4.67
N GLN A 276 20.04 -3.59 -5.39
CA GLN A 276 20.30 -3.11 -6.75
C GLN A 276 19.23 -3.63 -7.71
N GLU A 277 18.95 -2.88 -8.77
CA GLU A 277 17.86 -3.20 -9.69
C GLU A 277 18.12 -4.55 -10.41
N GLU A 278 19.36 -4.82 -10.81
CA GLU A 278 19.77 -6.07 -11.46
C GLU A 278 19.60 -7.27 -10.52
N THR A 279 20.00 -7.12 -9.26
CA THR A 279 19.82 -8.15 -8.21
C THR A 279 18.35 -8.36 -7.87
N ARG A 280 17.54 -7.31 -7.93
CA ARG A 280 16.12 -7.37 -7.59
C ARG A 280 15.31 -8.25 -8.55
N VAL A 281 15.64 -8.18 -9.84
CA VAL A 281 14.92 -8.91 -10.89
C VAL A 281 15.49 -10.31 -11.14
N ASP A 282 16.74 -10.56 -10.75
CA ASP A 282 17.34 -11.90 -10.72
C ASP A 282 17.10 -12.55 -9.35
N PHE A 283 16.12 -13.44 -9.26
CA PHE A 283 15.74 -14.07 -8.00
C PHE A 283 16.81 -15.02 -7.42
N SER A 284 17.74 -15.51 -8.25
CA SER A 284 18.89 -16.27 -7.77
C SER A 284 19.85 -15.35 -7.02
N ALA A 285 20.16 -14.19 -7.59
CA ALA A 285 20.97 -13.16 -6.94
C ALA A 285 20.23 -12.54 -5.73
N LEU A 286 18.91 -12.34 -5.81
CA LEU A 286 18.08 -11.84 -4.72
C LEU A 286 18.11 -12.78 -3.51
N LEU A 287 18.01 -14.09 -3.73
CA LEU A 287 18.08 -15.08 -2.65
C LEU A 287 19.44 -15.02 -1.94
N GLU A 288 20.53 -14.90 -2.71
CA GLU A 288 21.88 -14.71 -2.16
C GLU A 288 22.02 -13.40 -1.40
N PHE A 289 21.43 -12.32 -1.90
CA PHE A 289 21.37 -11.03 -1.21
C PHE A 289 20.60 -11.11 0.11
N VAL A 290 19.41 -11.71 0.12
CA VAL A 290 18.58 -11.90 1.31
C VAL A 290 19.34 -12.69 2.38
N TRP A 291 20.07 -13.73 1.98
CA TRP A 291 20.93 -14.51 2.87
C TRP A 291 22.13 -13.71 3.37
N GLY A 292 22.90 -13.09 2.47
CA GLY A 292 24.14 -12.38 2.79
C GLY A 292 23.93 -11.12 3.65
N GLU A 293 22.87 -10.37 3.38
CA GLU A 293 22.47 -9.19 4.15
C GLU A 293 21.65 -9.53 5.41
N ALA A 294 21.45 -10.82 5.69
CA ALA A 294 20.71 -11.31 6.85
C ALA A 294 19.33 -10.65 6.99
N ILE A 295 18.60 -10.54 5.89
CA ILE A 295 17.29 -9.87 5.85
C ILE A 295 16.28 -10.63 6.72
N GLU A 296 15.49 -9.88 7.48
CA GLU A 296 14.50 -10.42 8.42
C GLU A 296 13.05 -10.16 7.96
N ARG A 297 12.81 -9.08 7.23
CA ARG A 297 11.49 -8.65 6.75
C ARG A 297 11.50 -8.41 5.24
N LEU A 298 10.57 -9.04 4.53
CA LEU A 298 10.35 -8.94 3.08
C LEU A 298 8.92 -8.49 2.79
N PHE A 299 8.73 -7.71 1.73
CA PHE A 299 7.44 -7.41 1.14
C PHE A 299 7.51 -7.83 -0.33
N LEU A 300 6.72 -8.84 -0.72
CA LEU A 300 6.75 -9.41 -2.06
C LEU A 300 5.31 -9.65 -2.54
N PRO A 301 4.92 -9.17 -3.73
CA PRO A 301 3.71 -9.64 -4.39
C PRO A 301 3.70 -11.17 -4.51
N PHE A 302 2.52 -11.79 -4.53
CA PHE A 302 2.41 -13.24 -4.51
C PHE A 302 3.22 -13.92 -5.64
N VAL A 303 3.19 -13.38 -6.86
CA VAL A 303 3.95 -13.97 -7.99
C VAL A 303 5.45 -13.92 -7.71
N ALA A 304 5.97 -12.80 -7.19
CA ALA A 304 7.37 -12.67 -6.80
C ALA A 304 7.72 -13.62 -5.65
N LEU A 305 6.86 -13.73 -4.63
CA LEU A 305 7.06 -14.64 -3.50
C LEU A 305 7.09 -16.11 -3.97
N ASN A 306 6.17 -16.52 -4.83
CA ASN A 306 6.14 -17.90 -5.32
C ASN A 306 7.40 -18.21 -6.15
N TYR A 307 7.84 -17.28 -7.00
CA TYR A 307 9.07 -17.45 -7.77
C TYR A 307 10.33 -17.47 -6.88
N PHE A 308 10.35 -16.64 -5.83
CA PHE A 308 11.40 -16.70 -4.80
C PHE A 308 11.46 -18.07 -4.12
N ALA A 309 10.31 -18.66 -3.78
CA ALA A 309 10.23 -19.99 -3.20
C ALA A 309 10.68 -21.09 -4.19
N GLU A 310 10.37 -20.97 -5.48
CA GLU A 310 10.84 -21.89 -6.52
C GLU A 310 12.37 -21.89 -6.67
N VAL A 311 12.96 -20.69 -6.76
CA VAL A 311 14.42 -20.54 -6.83
C VAL A 311 15.09 -21.05 -5.54
N TRP A 312 14.48 -20.76 -4.39
CA TRP A 312 14.91 -21.32 -3.12
C TRP A 312 14.90 -22.85 -3.13
N GLY A 313 13.83 -23.48 -3.61
CA GLY A 313 13.71 -24.94 -3.67
C GLY A 313 14.77 -25.58 -4.56
N ALA A 314 15.16 -24.91 -5.64
CA ALA A 314 16.24 -25.36 -6.52
C ALA A 314 17.63 -25.25 -5.87
N LYS A 315 17.86 -24.25 -5.01
CA LYS A 315 19.16 -24.00 -4.37
C LYS A 315 19.33 -24.64 -2.98
N GLY A 316 18.24 -24.84 -2.24
CA GLY A 316 18.25 -25.40 -0.88
C GLY A 316 18.94 -24.52 0.17
N VAL A 317 18.95 -23.19 0.00
CA VAL A 317 19.62 -22.25 0.93
C VAL A 317 18.72 -21.94 2.12
N LEU A 318 19.17 -22.17 3.35
CA LEU A 318 18.41 -21.75 4.53
C LEU A 318 18.57 -20.25 4.80
N LEU A 319 17.47 -19.58 5.17
CA LEU A 319 17.41 -18.16 5.51
C LEU A 319 17.18 -17.99 7.03
N PRO A 320 18.20 -18.18 7.88
CA PRO A 320 18.03 -18.23 9.33
C PRO A 320 17.55 -16.89 9.92
N SER A 321 17.82 -15.76 9.28
CA SER A 321 17.42 -14.43 9.75
C SER A 321 15.96 -14.11 9.45
N LEU A 322 15.33 -14.76 8.47
CA LEU A 322 13.99 -14.43 8.02
C LEU A 322 12.94 -14.60 9.14
N ARG A 323 12.04 -13.61 9.29
CA ARG A 323 10.98 -13.57 10.30
C ARG A 323 9.61 -13.23 9.72
N GLU A 324 9.56 -12.35 8.73
CA GLU A 324 8.31 -11.84 8.19
C GLU A 324 8.38 -11.75 6.67
N ILE A 325 7.37 -12.29 6.01
CA ILE A 325 7.07 -12.04 4.61
C ILE A 325 5.66 -11.50 4.53
N TYR A 326 5.53 -10.27 4.04
CA TYR A 326 4.25 -9.66 3.70
C TYR A 326 3.99 -9.86 2.21
N THR A 327 2.76 -10.22 1.86
CA THR A 327 2.30 -10.29 0.47
C THR A 327 1.01 -9.51 0.30
N ALA A 328 0.90 -8.79 -0.80
CA ALA A 328 -0.26 -7.97 -1.15
C ALA A 328 -0.35 -7.78 -2.68
N GLY A 329 -1.45 -7.22 -3.15
CA GLY A 329 -1.65 -6.82 -4.55
C GLY A 329 -2.10 -7.94 -5.50
N GLU A 330 -1.96 -9.20 -5.12
CA GLU A 330 -2.35 -10.38 -5.90
C GLU A 330 -3.00 -11.44 -5.00
N GLU A 331 -3.83 -12.31 -5.59
CA GLU A 331 -4.44 -13.43 -4.86
C GLU A 331 -3.36 -14.42 -4.39
N LEU A 332 -3.18 -14.53 -3.06
CA LEU A 332 -2.27 -15.50 -2.46
C LEU A 332 -2.78 -16.93 -2.70
N ARG A 333 -1.89 -17.80 -3.16
CA ARG A 333 -2.13 -19.25 -3.25
C ARG A 333 -1.12 -20.02 -2.44
N ALA A 334 -1.59 -20.90 -1.57
CA ALA A 334 -0.72 -21.75 -0.74
C ALA A 334 -0.17 -22.93 -1.56
N THR A 335 0.77 -22.65 -2.47
CA THR A 335 1.40 -23.63 -3.35
C THR A 335 2.24 -24.64 -2.56
N PRO A 336 2.47 -25.88 -3.06
CA PRO A 336 3.29 -26.86 -2.36
C PRO A 336 4.71 -26.34 -2.06
N ILE A 337 5.32 -25.62 -3.01
CA ILE A 337 6.66 -25.06 -2.83
C ILE A 337 6.70 -24.00 -1.71
N LEU A 338 5.65 -23.18 -1.60
CA LEU A 338 5.54 -22.18 -0.55
C LEU A 338 5.34 -22.83 0.83
N ARG A 339 4.55 -23.92 0.92
CA ARG A 339 4.42 -24.70 2.16
C ARG A 339 5.76 -25.27 2.60
N SER A 340 6.47 -25.95 1.69
CA SER A 340 7.81 -26.47 1.97
C SER A 340 8.81 -25.38 2.36
N PHE A 341 8.72 -24.19 1.75
CA PHE A 341 9.52 -23.03 2.16
C PHE A 341 9.29 -22.67 3.62
N PHE A 342 8.04 -22.53 4.06
CA PHE A 342 7.74 -22.16 5.44
C PHE A 342 7.93 -23.31 6.45
N GLU A 343 7.80 -24.57 6.03
CA GLU A 343 8.17 -25.73 6.86
C GLU A 343 9.65 -25.71 7.24
N LEU A 344 10.53 -25.35 6.30
CA LEU A 344 11.96 -25.20 6.55
C LEU A 344 12.35 -23.85 7.18
N HIS A 345 11.40 -22.91 7.30
CA HIS A 345 11.58 -21.63 7.97
C HIS A 345 10.48 -21.39 9.03
N PRO A 346 10.39 -22.23 10.08
CA PRO A 346 9.29 -22.16 11.06
C PRO A 346 9.29 -20.89 11.92
N ARG A 347 10.35 -20.06 11.84
CA ARG A 347 10.42 -18.73 12.48
C ARG A 347 9.91 -17.60 11.58
N ALA A 348 9.71 -17.88 10.29
CA ALA A 348 9.15 -16.93 9.35
C ALA A 348 7.62 -17.04 9.36
N ARG A 349 6.95 -15.91 9.31
CA ARG A 349 5.49 -15.82 9.16
C ARG A 349 5.15 -15.29 7.79
N LEU A 350 4.08 -15.81 7.21
CA LEU A 350 3.46 -15.26 6.01
C LEU A 350 2.24 -14.42 6.42
N ILE A 351 2.23 -13.17 5.99
CA ILE A 351 1.16 -12.22 6.27
C ILE A 351 0.54 -11.80 4.94
N ASN A 352 -0.73 -12.14 4.74
CA ASN A 352 -1.49 -11.74 3.57
C ASN A 352 -2.22 -10.42 3.85
N GLN A 353 -1.90 -9.38 3.10
CA GLN A 353 -2.48 -8.06 3.22
C GLN A 353 -3.31 -7.74 1.98
N TYR A 354 -4.36 -6.96 2.16
CA TYR A 354 -5.14 -6.43 1.07
C TYR A 354 -5.41 -4.95 1.27
N GLY A 355 -5.31 -4.23 0.16
CA GLY A 355 -6.02 -2.99 -0.06
C GLY A 355 -5.58 -2.33 -1.38
N PRO A 356 -6.45 -1.51 -1.96
CA PRO A 356 -6.16 -0.73 -3.17
C PRO A 356 -5.32 0.51 -2.83
N THR A 357 -4.69 1.13 -3.83
CA THR A 357 -3.85 2.33 -3.63
C THR A 357 -4.61 3.49 -2.97
N GLU A 358 -5.91 3.59 -3.19
CA GLU A 358 -6.81 4.58 -2.58
C GLU A 358 -6.98 4.44 -1.06
N THR A 359 -6.55 3.32 -0.48
CA THR A 359 -6.59 3.09 0.97
C THR A 359 -5.31 2.43 1.53
N HIS A 360 -4.36 2.09 0.67
CA HIS A 360 -3.17 1.29 0.96
C HIS A 360 -3.53 -0.11 1.47
N VAL A 361 -3.22 -0.47 2.71
CA VAL A 361 -3.54 -1.78 3.32
C VAL A 361 -4.67 -1.55 4.32
N VAL A 362 -5.72 -2.36 4.21
CA VAL A 362 -6.96 -2.23 4.99
C VAL A 362 -7.32 -3.50 5.72
N THR A 363 -6.84 -4.66 5.27
CA THR A 363 -7.01 -5.93 5.97
C THR A 363 -5.69 -6.69 6.04
N GLU A 364 -5.59 -7.55 7.06
CA GLU A 364 -4.42 -8.40 7.29
C GLU A 364 -4.84 -9.78 7.79
N HIS A 365 -4.21 -10.82 7.25
CA HIS A 365 -4.32 -12.21 7.69
C HIS A 365 -2.95 -12.79 8.00
N HIS A 366 -2.75 -13.23 9.24
CA HIS A 366 -1.57 -14.00 9.64
C HIS A 366 -1.87 -15.46 9.38
N LEU A 367 -1.12 -16.08 8.46
CA LEU A 367 -1.31 -17.50 8.20
C LEU A 367 -0.85 -18.32 9.42
N ALA A 368 -1.46 -19.50 9.59
CA ALA A 368 -1.14 -20.39 10.70
C ALA A 368 0.35 -20.77 10.71
N ALA A 369 0.92 -20.99 11.91
CA ALA A 369 2.34 -21.34 12.03
C ALA A 369 2.69 -22.66 11.32
N ASP A 370 1.74 -23.58 11.24
CA ASP A 370 1.87 -24.83 10.49
C ASP A 370 1.36 -24.61 9.04
N PRO A 371 2.24 -24.68 8.02
CA PRO A 371 1.87 -24.51 6.62
C PRO A 371 0.88 -25.54 6.10
N GLU A 372 0.78 -26.73 6.71
CA GLU A 372 -0.20 -27.76 6.30
C GLU A 372 -1.64 -27.32 6.60
N CYS A 373 -1.83 -26.46 7.61
CA CYS A 373 -3.14 -25.93 7.98
C CYS A 373 -3.65 -24.84 7.02
N TRP A 374 -2.85 -24.38 6.06
CA TRP A 374 -3.26 -23.28 5.18
C TRP A 374 -4.34 -23.72 4.20
N PRO A 375 -5.42 -22.94 4.01
CA PRO A 375 -6.33 -23.17 2.89
C PRO A 375 -5.60 -22.93 1.56
N GLN A 376 -6.10 -23.52 0.46
CA GLN A 376 -5.50 -23.33 -0.87
C GLN A 376 -5.49 -21.85 -1.29
N LEU A 377 -6.57 -21.14 -0.99
CA LEU A 377 -6.74 -19.69 -1.18
C LEU A 377 -6.92 -19.06 0.20
N PRO A 378 -5.84 -18.58 0.84
CA PRO A 378 -5.94 -17.86 2.10
C PRO A 378 -6.82 -16.61 2.01
N PRO A 379 -7.65 -16.32 3.03
CA PRO A 379 -8.43 -15.10 3.06
C PRO A 379 -7.52 -13.88 3.15
N ILE A 380 -8.10 -12.70 2.88
CA ILE A 380 -7.43 -11.40 3.04
C ILE A 380 -7.50 -10.87 4.48
N GLY A 381 -8.18 -11.62 5.37
CA GLY A 381 -8.12 -11.41 6.81
C GLY A 381 -9.19 -10.48 7.34
N ARG A 382 -8.87 -9.75 8.39
CA ARG A 382 -9.79 -8.82 9.06
C ARG A 382 -9.32 -7.38 8.90
N PRO A 383 -10.23 -6.40 9.06
CA PRO A 383 -9.85 -5.00 9.00
C PRO A 383 -8.75 -4.67 10.03
N ILE A 384 -7.78 -3.86 9.62
CA ILE A 384 -6.77 -3.30 10.53
C ILE A 384 -7.42 -2.24 11.44
N ALA A 385 -6.67 -1.75 12.43
CA ALA A 385 -7.16 -0.67 13.30
C ALA A 385 -7.59 0.58 12.52
N ASN A 386 -8.64 1.24 13.01
CA ASN A 386 -9.28 2.43 12.46
C ASN A 386 -9.75 2.30 11.00
N THR A 387 -10.00 1.07 10.54
CA THR A 387 -10.57 0.78 9.23
C THR A 387 -11.94 0.16 9.39
N GLN A 388 -12.90 0.59 8.57
CA GLN A 388 -14.21 -0.02 8.49
C GLN A 388 -14.39 -0.68 7.12
N ILE A 389 -14.93 -1.89 7.12
CA ILE A 389 -15.25 -2.65 5.92
C ILE A 389 -16.76 -2.86 5.86
N TYR A 390 -17.36 -2.49 4.74
CA TYR A 390 -18.77 -2.71 4.46
C TYR A 390 -18.89 -3.56 3.19
N LEU A 391 -19.73 -4.60 3.25
CA LEU A 391 -20.11 -5.39 2.09
C LEU A 391 -21.54 -5.02 1.72
N LEU A 392 -21.70 -4.27 0.62
CA LEU A 392 -22.96 -3.64 0.25
C LEU A 392 -23.52 -4.24 -1.05
N ASP A 393 -24.84 -4.16 -1.19
CA ASP A 393 -25.56 -4.49 -2.43
C ASP A 393 -25.64 -3.28 -3.38
N SER A 394 -26.37 -3.45 -4.50
CA SER A 394 -26.57 -2.39 -5.50
C SER A 394 -27.40 -1.20 -5.01
N HIS A 395 -28.03 -1.30 -3.85
CA HIS A 395 -28.80 -0.24 -3.20
C HIS A 395 -28.02 0.46 -2.08
N GLY A 396 -26.80 0.01 -1.79
CA GLY A 396 -25.98 0.53 -0.71
C GLY A 396 -26.37 -0.01 0.67
N GLU A 397 -27.13 -1.10 0.72
CA GLU A 397 -27.49 -1.78 1.97
C GLU A 397 -26.53 -2.94 2.26
N PRO A 398 -26.24 -3.25 3.55
CA PRO A 398 -25.38 -4.36 3.90
C PRO A 398 -25.96 -5.71 3.46
N VAL A 399 -25.12 -6.57 2.89
CA VAL A 399 -25.52 -7.93 2.52
C VAL A 399 -25.55 -8.86 3.75
N PRO A 400 -26.37 -9.92 3.76
CA PRO A 400 -26.35 -10.94 4.80
C PRO A 400 -24.96 -11.49 5.08
N PHE A 401 -24.68 -11.88 6.33
CA PHE A 401 -23.36 -12.39 6.67
C PHE A 401 -23.02 -13.66 5.87
N GLY A 402 -21.91 -13.62 5.15
CA GLY A 402 -21.45 -14.69 4.26
C GLY A 402 -22.03 -14.64 2.85
N ALA A 403 -22.95 -13.72 2.57
CA ALA A 403 -23.31 -13.36 1.20
C ALA A 403 -22.20 -12.53 0.56
N MET A 404 -22.16 -12.56 -0.77
CA MET A 404 -21.27 -11.74 -1.57
C MET A 404 -21.82 -10.31 -1.62
N GLY A 405 -20.96 -9.33 -1.40
CA GLY A 405 -21.26 -7.91 -1.58
C GLY A 405 -20.08 -7.17 -2.21
N GLU A 406 -20.34 -5.99 -2.74
CA GLU A 406 -19.30 -5.07 -3.16
C GLU A 406 -18.61 -4.49 -1.92
N LEU A 407 -17.28 -4.42 -1.97
CA LEU A 407 -16.44 -4.00 -0.88
C LEU A 407 -16.31 -2.47 -0.84
N TYR A 408 -16.68 -1.87 0.28
CA TYR A 408 -16.49 -0.46 0.60
C TYR A 408 -15.59 -0.34 1.82
N ILE A 409 -14.72 0.67 1.82
CA ILE A 409 -13.71 0.87 2.86
C ILE A 409 -13.84 2.26 3.46
N GLY A 410 -14.21 2.34 4.72
CA GLY A 410 -14.20 3.57 5.53
C GLY A 410 -13.00 3.68 6.46
N GLY A 411 -12.91 4.80 7.16
CA GLY A 411 -11.95 5.02 8.24
C GLY A 411 -10.70 5.81 7.84
N ALA A 412 -9.67 5.73 8.70
CA ALA A 412 -8.53 6.63 8.66
C ALA A 412 -7.63 6.47 7.41
N GLY A 413 -7.63 5.27 6.80
CA GLY A 413 -6.80 4.95 5.64
C GLY A 413 -7.30 5.54 4.31
N VAL A 414 -8.52 6.09 4.25
CA VAL A 414 -9.13 6.56 3.00
C VAL A 414 -8.39 7.79 2.45
N ALA A 415 -7.90 7.69 1.21
CA ALA A 415 -7.21 8.78 0.51
C ALA A 415 -8.08 10.04 0.35
N ARG A 416 -7.43 11.17 0.06
CA ARG A 416 -8.14 12.44 -0.20
C ARG A 416 -9.00 12.34 -1.45
N GLY A 417 -8.51 11.71 -2.50
CA GLY A 417 -9.20 11.60 -3.77
C GLY A 417 -8.24 11.33 -4.92
N TYR A 418 -8.67 11.73 -6.11
CA TYR A 418 -7.86 11.69 -7.32
C TYR A 418 -7.47 13.11 -7.76
N LEU A 419 -6.16 13.32 -7.95
CA LEU A 419 -5.59 14.58 -8.38
C LEU A 419 -6.26 15.04 -9.69
N ASN A 420 -6.76 16.27 -9.71
CA ASN A 420 -7.39 16.90 -10.88
C ASN A 420 -8.58 16.11 -11.48
N ARG A 421 -9.24 15.25 -10.70
CA ARG A 421 -10.40 14.44 -11.12
C ARG A 421 -11.56 14.51 -10.11
N PRO A 422 -12.22 15.66 -9.93
CA PRO A 422 -13.28 15.82 -8.93
C PRO A 422 -14.50 14.92 -9.20
N GLU A 423 -14.86 14.70 -10.47
CA GLU A 423 -16.00 13.84 -10.83
C GLU A 423 -15.74 12.39 -10.42
N LEU A 424 -14.58 11.83 -10.82
CA LEU A 424 -14.19 10.47 -10.44
C LEU A 424 -14.00 10.34 -8.93
N THR A 425 -13.50 11.40 -8.28
CA THR A 425 -13.40 11.44 -6.82
C THR A 425 -14.79 11.32 -6.18
N SER A 426 -15.78 12.09 -6.66
CA SER A 426 -17.15 12.01 -6.14
C SER A 426 -17.85 10.67 -6.43
N GLU A 427 -17.46 9.98 -7.50
CA GLU A 427 -17.98 8.65 -7.84
C GLU A 427 -17.45 7.57 -6.88
N ARG A 428 -16.18 7.66 -6.49
CA ARG A 428 -15.48 6.60 -5.74
C ARG A 428 -15.30 6.86 -4.26
N PHE A 429 -15.22 8.13 -3.84
CA PHE A 429 -15.06 8.55 -2.45
C PHE A 429 -16.38 9.15 -1.95
N LEU A 430 -17.24 8.28 -1.44
CA LEU A 430 -18.61 8.59 -1.03
C LEU A 430 -18.64 9.07 0.42
N ALA A 431 -19.71 9.77 0.81
CA ALA A 431 -20.02 9.95 2.22
C ALA A 431 -20.29 8.59 2.86
N ASP A 432 -19.79 8.37 4.07
CA ASP A 432 -20.04 7.16 4.84
C ASP A 432 -21.31 7.35 5.69
N PRO A 433 -22.46 6.72 5.34
CA PRO A 433 -23.70 6.87 6.08
C PRO A 433 -23.74 6.01 7.36
N PHE A 434 -22.78 5.11 7.55
CA PHE A 434 -22.73 4.17 8.66
C PHE A 434 -21.80 4.64 9.78
N SER A 435 -20.91 5.58 9.47
CA SER A 435 -20.07 6.23 10.47
C SER A 435 -20.84 7.29 11.26
N GLY A 436 -20.60 7.32 12.57
CA GLY A 436 -21.07 8.39 13.46
C GLY A 436 -20.23 9.67 13.38
N GLU A 437 -19.13 9.67 12.63
CA GLU A 437 -18.23 10.81 12.51
C GLU A 437 -18.69 11.79 11.42
N ALA A 438 -18.76 13.08 11.75
CA ALA A 438 -19.12 14.11 10.81
C ALA A 438 -18.09 14.22 9.68
N GLY A 439 -18.55 14.09 8.43
CA GLY A 439 -17.69 14.16 7.26
C GLY A 439 -16.89 12.88 6.97
N ALA A 440 -17.24 11.76 7.61
CA ALA A 440 -16.69 10.46 7.28
C ALA A 440 -16.94 10.11 5.80
N ARG A 441 -15.95 9.44 5.19
CA ARG A 441 -15.99 9.02 3.80
C ARG A 441 -15.63 7.54 3.68
N MET A 442 -16.17 6.90 2.66
CA MET A 442 -15.83 5.54 2.29
C MET A 442 -15.42 5.47 0.81
N TYR A 443 -14.46 4.60 0.51
CA TYR A 443 -14.00 4.30 -0.84
C TYR A 443 -14.70 3.07 -1.39
N ARG A 444 -15.27 3.19 -2.58
CA ARG A 444 -15.88 2.09 -3.36
C ARG A 444 -14.81 1.39 -4.19
N THR A 445 -14.46 0.15 -3.84
CA THR A 445 -13.32 -0.54 -4.47
C THR A 445 -13.65 -1.12 -5.85
N GLY A 446 -14.92 -1.53 -6.06
CA GLY A 446 -15.32 -2.36 -7.20
C GLY A 446 -14.94 -3.84 -7.06
N ASP A 447 -14.36 -4.25 -5.93
CA ASP A 447 -14.08 -5.64 -5.62
C ASP A 447 -15.28 -6.30 -4.92
N LEU A 448 -15.46 -7.60 -5.14
CA LEU A 448 -16.48 -8.44 -4.49
C LEU A 448 -15.81 -9.27 -3.39
N ALA A 449 -16.46 -9.34 -2.23
CA ALA A 449 -15.98 -10.12 -1.10
C ALA A 449 -17.14 -10.73 -0.29
N ARG A 450 -16.81 -11.63 0.63
CA ARG A 450 -17.73 -12.15 1.64
C ARG A 450 -17.02 -12.43 2.96
N TYR A 451 -17.77 -12.39 4.06
CA TYR A 451 -17.27 -12.87 5.35
C TYR A 451 -17.33 -14.39 5.45
N LEU A 452 -16.24 -15.00 5.90
CA LEU A 452 -16.17 -16.39 6.32
C LEU A 452 -16.76 -16.56 7.73
N PRO A 453 -17.14 -17.77 8.15
CA PRO A 453 -17.72 -18.02 9.47
C PRO A 453 -16.86 -17.58 10.67
N ASP A 454 -15.55 -17.50 10.46
CA ASP A 454 -14.57 -17.03 11.44
C ASP A 454 -14.36 -15.51 11.41
N GLY A 455 -15.10 -14.77 10.57
CA GLY A 455 -15.00 -13.32 10.42
C GLY A 455 -13.85 -12.82 9.53
N ASN A 456 -13.03 -13.71 8.95
CA ASN A 456 -12.09 -13.31 7.89
C ASN A 456 -12.84 -13.00 6.59
N LEU A 457 -12.26 -12.14 5.76
CA LEU A 457 -12.79 -11.77 4.45
C LEU A 457 -12.15 -12.64 3.36
N GLU A 458 -12.98 -13.17 2.47
CA GLU A 458 -12.57 -13.81 1.23
C GLU A 458 -12.85 -12.86 0.07
N LEU A 459 -11.83 -12.61 -0.76
CA LEU A 459 -11.94 -11.81 -1.97
C LEU A 459 -12.38 -12.72 -3.13
N LEU A 460 -13.38 -12.30 -3.91
CA LEU A 460 -14.03 -13.09 -4.95
C LEU A 460 -13.75 -12.57 -6.38
N GLY A 461 -13.01 -11.47 -6.51
CA GLY A 461 -12.68 -10.81 -7.76
C GLY A 461 -13.33 -9.43 -7.88
N ARG A 462 -13.45 -8.92 -9.11
CA ARG A 462 -14.08 -7.62 -9.39
C ARG A 462 -15.49 -7.77 -9.89
N ASP A 463 -16.35 -6.82 -9.52
CA ASP A 463 -17.69 -6.72 -10.07
C ASP A 463 -17.59 -6.42 -11.57
N ARG A 464 -17.92 -7.43 -12.39
CA ARG A 464 -17.97 -7.30 -13.84
C ARG A 464 -19.37 -6.86 -14.20
N ARG A 465 -19.57 -5.54 -14.37
CA ARG A 465 -20.79 -5.08 -15.05
C ARG A 465 -20.84 -5.76 -16.44
N PRO A 466 -22.01 -6.28 -16.89
CA PRO A 466 -22.11 -6.89 -18.20
C PRO A 466 -21.73 -5.87 -19.29
N GLY A 467 -20.59 -6.06 -19.97
CA GLY A 467 -20.15 -5.21 -21.09
C GLY A 467 -18.65 -4.91 -21.16
N GLU A 468 -17.89 -5.08 -20.07
CA GLU A 468 -16.43 -4.87 -20.08
C GLU A 468 -15.68 -6.20 -20.30
N ASP A 469 -15.45 -6.54 -21.57
CA ASP A 469 -14.64 -7.70 -21.96
C ASP A 469 -13.15 -7.35 -21.80
N HIS A 470 -12.58 -7.67 -20.63
CA HIS A 470 -11.14 -7.75 -20.47
C HIS A 470 -10.75 -9.22 -20.43
N ARG A 471 -10.51 -9.77 -21.63
CA ARG A 471 -9.78 -11.03 -21.76
C ARG A 471 -8.42 -10.85 -21.08
N LEU A 472 -8.20 -11.59 -20.01
CA LEU A 472 -6.84 -11.97 -19.60
C LEU A 472 -6.09 -12.45 -20.86
N PRO A 473 -4.84 -12.03 -21.12
CA PRO A 473 -4.14 -12.48 -22.31
C PRO A 473 -4.00 -14.00 -22.27
N ASP A 474 -4.67 -14.67 -23.19
CA ASP A 474 -4.53 -16.10 -23.46
C ASP A 474 -3.13 -16.31 -24.07
N ARG A 475 -2.10 -16.40 -23.23
CA ARG A 475 -0.74 -16.81 -23.62
C ARG A 475 -0.68 -18.34 -23.66
N ALA A 476 -1.41 -18.93 -24.60
CA ALA A 476 -1.30 -20.35 -24.92
C ALA A 476 -1.64 -20.62 -26.39
N ARG A 477 -0.99 -19.93 -27.34
CA ARG A 477 -0.98 -20.31 -28.77
C ARG A 477 0.09 -19.57 -29.58
N ARG A 478 1.36 -19.80 -29.24
CA ARG A 478 2.49 -19.63 -30.17
C ARG A 478 3.52 -20.72 -29.91
N ASP A 479 3.14 -21.95 -30.24
CA ASP A 479 4.09 -23.02 -30.56
C ASP A 479 3.32 -24.12 -31.27
N ARG A 480 3.22 -23.96 -32.60
CA ARG A 480 2.93 -25.00 -33.60
C ARG A 480 2.85 -24.30 -34.96
N GLY A 481 3.96 -24.31 -35.70
CA GLY A 481 3.94 -23.99 -37.12
C GLY A 481 5.17 -23.27 -37.65
N ALA A 482 6.33 -23.94 -37.70
CA ALA A 482 7.33 -23.77 -38.75
C ALA A 482 8.40 -24.86 -38.63
N ALA A 483 8.03 -26.09 -38.97
CA ALA A 483 8.98 -27.05 -39.53
C ALA A 483 8.72 -27.07 -41.03
N ARG A 484 9.52 -26.31 -41.79
CA ARG A 484 9.96 -26.55 -43.17
C ARG A 484 10.90 -25.44 -43.61
#